data_AF-A0A2I2Z5I0-F1
#
_entry.id   AF-A0A2I2Z5I0-F1
#
_cell.length_a   1.000
_cell.length_b   1.000
_cell.length_c   1.000
_cell.angle_alpha   90.00
_cell.angle_beta   90.00
_cell.angle_gamma   90.00
#
_symmetry.space_group_name_H-M   'P 1'
#
loop_
_entity.id
_entity.type
_entity.pdbx_description
1 polymer ?
#
loop_
_entity_poly.entity_id
_entity_poly.type
_entity_poly.pdbx_seq_one_letter_code
_entity_poly.pdbx_strand_id
1 'polypeptide(L)'
;MSLHQFLLEPITYRVWNRDHTQIALSSNNHQVHIYKKNGNGSRWVKAHELKNDRIITCGKDDGVCKPTLVILRINCASPLGNKFAVGSGARFISVCYFESENDWWVSKHIKKPIRSTVLSLDCHPNNVLLAAGSCDFKCRLFSACIKEVDDRDEKPVSMHWGSKMPFGQGGSGTGGWVHRVSFSASGSRLAWVSHNSTVSVADASKSVQVSHRVPAAPECFICQRTEWWLLAMTAAQRSFR
;
A
#
# COMPACT_ATOMS: atom_id res chain seq x y z
N MET A 1 2.17 -13.26 -21.48
CA MET A 1 2.88 -12.67 -20.33
C MET A 1 4.37 -12.76 -20.61
N SER A 2 5.12 -11.68 -20.51
CA SER A 2 6.59 -11.73 -20.54
C SER A 2 7.12 -11.81 -19.11
N LEU A 3 7.98 -12.80 -18.84
CA LEU A 3 8.69 -12.92 -17.56
C LEU A 3 10.04 -12.23 -17.70
N HIS A 4 10.39 -11.38 -16.73
CA HIS A 4 11.72 -10.79 -16.63
C HIS A 4 12.27 -11.00 -15.23
N GLN A 5 13.44 -11.62 -15.15
CA GLN A 5 14.14 -11.86 -13.89
C GLN A 5 15.12 -10.71 -13.64
N PHE A 6 14.80 -9.86 -12.66
CA PHE A 6 15.65 -8.72 -12.30
C PHE A 6 16.78 -9.12 -11.34
N LEU A 7 16.45 -9.93 -10.33
CA LEU A 7 17.34 -10.35 -9.25
C LEU A 7 17.17 -11.85 -8.99
N LEU A 8 18.19 -12.47 -8.39
CA LEU A 8 18.09 -13.83 -7.85
C LEU A 8 17.40 -13.85 -6.47
N GLU A 9 17.48 -12.73 -5.75
CA GLU A 9 16.86 -12.54 -4.44
C GLU A 9 15.35 -12.25 -4.56
N PRO A 10 14.55 -12.61 -3.53
CA PRO A 10 13.13 -12.22 -3.49
C PRO A 10 12.97 -10.71 -3.52
N ILE A 11 12.15 -10.22 -4.46
CA ILE A 11 11.75 -8.82 -4.54
C ILE A 11 10.67 -8.58 -3.47
N THR A 12 10.97 -7.78 -2.46
CA THR A 12 10.04 -7.47 -1.35
C THR A 12 9.22 -6.21 -1.60
N TYR A 13 9.76 -5.25 -2.34
CA TYR A 13 9.02 -4.06 -2.75
C TYR A 13 9.26 -3.70 -4.20
N ARG A 14 8.24 -3.14 -4.84
CA ARG A 14 8.30 -2.63 -6.22
C ARG A 14 7.44 -1.40 -6.37
N VAL A 15 7.93 -0.41 -7.10
CA VAL A 15 7.15 0.78 -7.46
C VAL A 15 7.47 1.20 -8.88
N TRP A 16 6.43 1.58 -9.62
CA TRP A 16 6.54 2.11 -10.98
C TRP A 16 6.56 3.63 -10.94
N ASN A 17 7.30 4.24 -11.85
CA ASN A 17 7.12 5.65 -12.15
C ASN A 17 5.83 5.87 -12.96
N ARG A 18 5.39 7.14 -13.07
CA ARG A 18 4.09 7.52 -13.64
C ARG A 18 3.85 7.05 -15.07
N ASP A 19 4.88 7.06 -15.91
CA ASP A 19 4.79 6.67 -17.32
C ASP A 19 5.08 5.18 -17.56
N HIS A 20 5.27 4.40 -16.49
CA HIS A 20 5.66 2.98 -16.53
C HIS A 20 6.94 2.69 -17.34
N THR A 21 7.84 3.67 -17.46
CA THR A 21 9.14 3.49 -18.14
C THR A 21 10.26 3.05 -17.19
N GLN A 22 10.06 3.21 -15.89
CA GLN A 22 11.01 2.85 -14.84
C GLN A 22 10.33 2.09 -13.71
N ILE A 23 11.07 1.16 -13.10
CA ILE A 23 10.65 0.41 -11.93
C ILE A 23 11.76 0.41 -10.89
N ALA A 24 11.43 0.76 -9.65
CA ALA A 24 12.33 0.63 -8.51
C ALA A 24 11.99 -0.65 -7.74
N LEU A 25 13.01 -1.42 -7.40
CA LEU A 25 12.93 -2.73 -6.74
C LEU A 25 13.79 -2.74 -5.48
N SER A 26 13.30 -3.39 -4.43
CA SER A 26 14.08 -3.70 -3.23
C SER A 26 13.97 -5.19 -2.91
N SER A 27 15.08 -5.78 -2.47
CA SER A 27 15.19 -7.19 -2.07
C SER A 27 15.42 -7.37 -0.57
N ASN A 28 14.75 -6.54 0.25
CA ASN A 28 14.86 -6.55 1.72
C ASN A 28 16.28 -6.29 2.25
N ASN A 29 17.03 -5.49 1.50
CA ASN A 29 18.36 -5.03 1.88
C ASN A 29 18.41 -3.51 1.86
N HIS A 30 19.55 -2.95 2.24
CA HIS A 30 19.79 -1.49 2.29
C HIS A 30 19.95 -0.85 0.90
N GLN A 31 19.53 -1.54 -0.17
CA GLN A 31 19.66 -1.11 -1.55
C GLN A 31 18.31 -1.05 -2.25
N VAL A 32 18.18 -0.04 -3.11
CA VAL A 32 17.07 0.09 -4.06
C VAL A 32 17.66 0.16 -5.46
N HIS A 33 17.20 -0.73 -6.34
CA HIS A 33 17.66 -0.82 -7.72
C HIS A 33 16.58 -0.25 -8.64
N ILE A 34 16.93 0.77 -9.44
CA ILE A 34 16.03 1.38 -10.42
C ILE A 34 16.39 0.85 -11.80
N TYR A 35 15.41 0.25 -12.48
CA TYR A 35 15.53 -0.23 -13.85
C TYR A 35 14.72 0.65 -14.79
N LYS A 36 15.24 0.89 -15.99
CA LYS A 36 14.57 1.63 -17.07
C LYS A 36 14.41 0.73 -18.30
N LYS A 37 13.31 0.91 -19.01
CA LYS A 37 13.08 0.24 -20.30
C LYS A 37 13.94 0.91 -21.37
N ASN A 38 14.67 0.12 -22.17
CA ASN A 38 15.36 0.65 -23.35
C ASN A 38 14.35 1.18 -24.39
N GLY A 39 14.81 2.06 -25.28
CA GLY A 39 13.95 2.78 -26.26
C GLY A 39 13.11 1.89 -27.19
N ASN A 40 13.51 0.62 -27.38
CA ASN A 40 12.74 -0.37 -28.13
C ASN A 40 11.75 -1.20 -27.27
N GLY A 41 11.65 -0.91 -25.97
CA GLY A 41 10.71 -1.54 -25.05
C GLY A 41 10.98 -3.03 -24.76
N SER A 42 12.10 -3.60 -25.20
CA SER A 42 12.36 -5.04 -25.14
C SER A 42 13.14 -5.48 -23.90
N ARG A 43 13.97 -4.60 -23.32
CA ARG A 43 14.91 -4.95 -22.25
C ARG A 43 14.89 -3.93 -21.12
N TRP A 44 14.93 -4.42 -19.88
CA TRP A 44 15.18 -3.63 -18.68
C TRP A 44 16.68 -3.53 -18.43
N VAL A 45 17.15 -2.33 -18.13
CA VAL A 45 18.55 -2.06 -17.78
C VAL A 45 18.58 -1.34 -16.44
N LYS A 46 19.48 -1.75 -15.54
CA LYS A 46 19.68 -1.07 -14.24
C LYS A 46 20.23 0.33 -14.54
N ALA A 47 19.44 1.36 -14.22
CA ALA A 47 19.81 2.76 -14.40
C ALA A 47 20.53 3.30 -13.17
N HIS A 48 20.01 2.99 -11.97
CA HIS A 48 20.57 3.49 -10.72
C HIS A 48 20.56 2.43 -9.61
N GLU A 49 21.48 2.59 -8.68
CA GLU A 49 21.53 1.87 -7.42
C GLU A 49 21.64 2.88 -6.29
N LEU A 50 20.65 2.88 -5.42
CA LEU A 50 20.60 3.75 -4.25
C LEU A 50 20.97 2.93 -3.04
N LYS A 51 21.95 3.41 -2.28
CA LYS A 51 22.46 2.79 -1.05
C LYS A 51 22.06 3.66 0.15
N ASN A 52 21.78 3.01 1.27
CA ASN A 52 21.53 3.59 2.60
C ASN A 52 20.08 4.02 2.86
N ASP A 53 19.15 3.08 3.08
CA ASP A 53 17.83 3.24 3.76
C ASP A 53 17.01 4.52 3.49
N ARG A 54 17.25 5.17 2.35
CA ARG A 54 16.64 6.45 1.98
C ARG A 54 15.33 6.13 1.28
N ILE A 55 14.22 6.47 1.94
CA ILE A 55 12.93 6.58 1.25
C ILE A 55 13.08 7.63 0.17
N ILE A 56 12.68 7.30 -1.05
CA ILE A 56 12.62 8.26 -2.15
C ILE A 56 11.19 8.79 -2.20
N THR A 57 11.00 10.05 -1.80
CA THR A 57 9.80 10.80 -2.15
C THR A 57 10.12 11.64 -3.37
N CYS A 58 9.43 11.42 -4.49
CA CYS A 58 9.53 12.30 -5.65
C CYS A 58 8.54 13.47 -5.48
N GLY A 59 9.07 14.64 -5.12
CA GLY A 59 8.32 15.90 -5.16
C GLY A 59 8.17 16.42 -6.59
N LYS A 60 7.09 17.17 -6.83
CA LYS A 60 6.81 17.84 -8.11
C LYS A 60 7.48 19.22 -8.12
N ASP A 61 8.80 19.25 -8.12
CA ASP A 61 9.57 20.43 -8.51
C ASP A 61 10.64 19.96 -9.53
N ASP A 62 10.50 20.43 -10.76
CA ASP A 62 11.49 20.39 -11.84
C ASP A 62 12.03 19.03 -12.32
N GLY A 63 11.35 17.92 -12.00
CA GLY A 63 11.74 16.60 -12.50
C GLY A 63 13.02 16.04 -11.87
N VAL A 64 13.54 16.70 -10.83
CA VAL A 64 14.69 16.23 -10.04
C VAL A 64 14.16 15.63 -8.73
N CYS A 65 14.11 14.30 -8.66
CA CYS A 65 13.84 13.60 -7.40
C CYS A 65 15.00 13.84 -6.43
N LYS A 66 14.86 14.79 -5.50
CA LYS A 66 15.82 14.95 -4.41
C LYS A 66 15.56 13.86 -3.37
N PRO A 67 16.53 12.95 -3.10
CA PRO A 67 16.36 11.94 -2.07
C PRO A 67 16.42 12.60 -0.70
N THR A 68 15.27 12.77 -0.04
CA THR A 68 15.18 13.30 1.31
C THR A 68 15.06 12.15 2.31
N LEU A 69 15.96 12.11 3.30
CA LEU A 69 15.95 11.07 4.33
C LEU A 69 14.74 11.25 5.24
N VAL A 70 13.84 10.27 5.25
CA VAL A 70 12.81 10.15 6.28
C VAL A 70 13.08 8.88 7.08
N ILE A 71 13.53 9.04 8.33
CA ILE A 71 13.88 7.91 9.21
C ILE A 71 12.59 7.29 9.75
N LEU A 72 12.17 6.18 9.16
CA LEU A 72 11.00 5.42 9.63
C LEU A 72 11.35 3.94 9.76
N ARG A 73 10.83 3.28 10.80
CA ARG A 73 10.84 1.81 10.94
C ARG A 73 9.63 1.26 10.16
N ILE A 74 9.82 1.11 8.85
CA ILE A 74 8.78 0.86 7.84
C ILE A 74 8.57 -0.63 7.60
N ASN A 75 7.29 -1.05 7.56
CA ASN A 75 6.90 -2.36 7.04
C ASN A 75 6.15 -2.27 5.71
N CYS A 76 5.44 -1.16 5.47
CA CYS A 76 4.74 -0.86 4.22
C CYS A 76 4.53 0.66 4.10
N ALA A 77 4.39 1.17 2.87
CA ALA A 77 4.13 2.58 2.62
C ALA A 77 3.10 2.79 1.50
N SER A 78 2.28 3.83 1.60
CA SER A 78 1.32 4.18 0.55
C SER A 78 1.31 5.69 0.27
N PRO A 79 1.37 6.12 -1.01
CA PRO A 79 1.31 7.53 -1.38
C PRO A 79 -0.12 8.08 -1.20
N LEU A 80 -0.22 9.28 -0.62
CA LEU A 80 -1.45 10.05 -0.40
C LEU A 80 -1.28 11.41 -1.07
N GLY A 81 -1.15 11.47 -2.39
CA GLY A 81 -0.99 12.74 -3.12
C GLY A 81 0.17 13.60 -2.61
N ASN A 82 -0.14 14.56 -1.71
CA ASN A 82 0.77 15.46 -0.99
C ASN A 82 1.36 14.91 0.33
N LYS A 83 0.94 13.72 0.76
CA LYS A 83 1.33 13.03 1.99
C LYS A 83 1.76 11.60 1.66
N PHE A 84 2.28 10.88 2.63
CA PHE A 84 2.40 9.42 2.54
C PHE A 84 2.17 8.77 3.90
N ALA A 85 1.69 7.53 3.90
CA ALA A 85 1.46 6.78 5.11
C ALA A 85 2.43 5.60 5.21
N VAL A 86 2.88 5.31 6.43
CA VAL A 86 3.83 4.24 6.73
C VAL A 86 3.29 3.36 7.85
N GLY A 87 3.18 2.06 7.60
CA GLY A 87 2.82 1.07 8.60
C GLY A 87 4.05 0.59 9.37
N SER A 88 3.94 0.46 10.69
CA SER A 88 5.03 0.01 11.55
C SER A 88 4.70 -1.26 12.35
N GLY A 89 5.74 -2.03 12.69
CA GLY A 89 5.67 -3.16 13.63
C GLY A 89 5.38 -2.72 15.07
N ALA A 90 5.59 -1.44 15.37
CA ALA A 90 5.28 -0.82 16.65
C ALA A 90 3.78 -0.48 16.82
N ARG A 91 2.90 -1.07 15.99
CA ARG A 91 1.44 -1.02 16.14
C ARG A 91 0.85 0.38 15.91
N PHE A 92 1.41 1.10 14.95
CA PHE A 92 0.90 2.39 14.52
C PHE A 92 1.13 2.62 13.03
N ILE A 93 0.41 3.59 12.49
CA ILE A 93 0.62 4.14 11.15
C ILE A 93 1.14 5.57 11.32
N SER A 94 2.22 5.92 10.63
CA SER A 94 2.73 7.28 10.56
C SER A 94 2.25 7.93 9.26
N VAL A 95 1.49 9.02 9.37
CA VAL A 95 1.09 9.85 8.22
C VAL A 95 2.08 11.00 8.15
N CYS A 96 2.94 10.97 7.14
CA CYS A 96 3.99 11.95 6.90
C CYS A 96 3.52 12.98 5.88
N TYR A 97 3.80 14.25 6.17
CA TYR A 97 3.46 15.38 5.32
C TYR A 97 4.58 16.42 5.39
N PHE A 98 4.68 17.21 4.33
CA PHE A 98 5.70 18.25 4.23
C PHE A 98 5.13 19.57 4.75
N GLU A 99 5.84 20.20 5.69
CA GLU A 99 5.49 21.51 6.23
C GLU A 99 6.33 22.57 5.53
N SER A 100 5.73 23.26 4.56
CA SER A 100 6.44 24.20 3.70
C SER A 100 7.02 25.41 4.44
N GLU A 101 6.41 25.80 5.56
CA GLU A 101 6.91 26.92 6.39
C GLU A 101 8.27 26.62 7.02
N ASN A 102 8.53 25.35 7.36
CA ASN A 102 9.73 24.91 8.06
C ASN A 102 10.68 24.07 7.18
N ASP A 103 10.36 23.88 5.90
CA ASP A 103 11.14 23.07 4.93
C ASP A 103 11.48 21.66 5.46
N TRP A 104 10.56 21.04 6.19
CA TRP A 104 10.80 19.76 6.87
C TRP A 104 9.60 18.81 6.82
N TRP A 105 9.88 17.50 6.94
CA TRP A 105 8.85 16.46 7.00
C TRP A 105 8.39 16.21 8.44
N VAL A 106 7.09 16.35 8.67
CA VAL A 106 6.45 16.06 9.95
C VAL A 106 5.62 14.77 9.83
N SER A 107 5.40 14.08 10.95
CA SER A 107 4.60 12.86 10.96
C SER A 107 3.62 12.78 12.12
N LYS A 108 2.40 12.33 11.83
CA LYS A 108 1.32 12.13 12.80
C LYS A 108 1.00 10.66 12.94
N HIS A 109 0.95 10.17 14.19
CA HIS A 109 0.75 8.76 14.47
C HIS A 109 -0.73 8.39 14.71
N ILE A 110 -1.22 7.42 13.95
CA ILE A 110 -2.49 6.72 14.18
C ILE A 110 -2.17 5.43 14.94
N LYS A 111 -2.50 5.40 16.25
CA LYS A 111 -2.16 4.27 17.14
C LYS A 111 -3.35 3.35 17.41
N LYS A 112 -4.45 3.87 17.95
CA LYS A 112 -5.61 3.06 18.32
C LYS A 112 -6.56 2.92 17.11
N PRO A 113 -7.23 1.76 16.92
CA PRO A 113 -7.22 0.56 17.76
C PRO A 113 -6.28 -0.55 17.25
N ILE A 114 -5.12 -0.21 16.67
CA ILE A 114 -4.16 -1.17 16.12
C ILE A 114 -3.50 -1.95 17.27
N ARG A 115 -3.57 -3.28 17.23
CA ARG A 115 -3.02 -4.15 18.30
C ARG A 115 -1.81 -4.97 17.88
N SER A 116 -1.43 -4.94 16.61
CA SER A 116 -0.29 -5.68 16.09
C SER A 116 0.35 -4.95 14.90
N THR A 117 1.35 -5.57 14.29
CA THR A 117 2.08 -5.06 13.12
C THR A 117 1.14 -4.71 11.97
N VAL A 118 1.34 -3.53 11.36
CA VAL A 118 0.68 -3.14 10.10
C VAL A 118 1.47 -3.72 8.93
N LEU A 119 0.80 -4.49 8.06
CA LEU A 119 1.39 -5.23 6.95
C LEU A 119 1.15 -4.59 5.59
N SER A 120 0.02 -3.90 5.43
CA SER A 120 -0.34 -3.28 4.16
C SER A 120 -1.15 -2.02 4.39
N LEU A 121 -0.94 -1.03 3.52
CA LEU A 121 -1.70 0.20 3.45
C LEU A 121 -2.18 0.41 2.02
N ASP A 122 -3.36 1.02 1.87
CA ASP A 122 -3.80 1.56 0.59
C ASP A 122 -4.62 2.82 0.78
N CYS A 123 -4.45 3.75 -0.15
CA CYS A 123 -4.95 5.11 -0.04
C CYS A 123 -6.21 5.27 -0.87
N HIS A 124 -7.24 5.84 -0.27
CA HIS A 124 -8.46 6.15 -1.00
C HIS A 124 -8.18 7.28 -2.01
N PRO A 125 -8.86 7.29 -3.17
CA PRO A 125 -8.78 8.36 -4.17
C PRO A 125 -9.08 9.78 -3.66
N ASN A 126 -9.64 9.91 -2.44
CA ASN A 126 -10.03 11.20 -1.85
C ASN A 126 -8.91 11.80 -0.98
N ASN A 127 -7.72 11.18 -0.98
CA ASN A 127 -6.55 11.65 -0.24
C ASN A 127 -6.69 11.74 1.30
N VAL A 128 -7.80 11.23 1.85
CA VAL A 128 -8.16 11.34 3.28
C VAL A 128 -8.31 9.98 3.94
N LEU A 129 -9.00 9.03 3.29
CA LEU A 129 -9.20 7.70 3.87
C LEU A 129 -8.01 6.79 3.58
N LEU A 130 -7.65 6.00 4.59
CA LEU A 130 -6.53 5.07 4.53
C LEU A 130 -6.98 3.69 5.02
N ALA A 131 -6.84 2.68 4.17
CA ALA A 131 -7.04 1.29 4.53
C ALA A 131 -5.76 0.69 5.11
N ALA A 132 -5.90 -0.15 6.13
CA ALA A 132 -4.78 -0.80 6.79
C ALA A 132 -5.08 -2.26 7.13
N GLY A 133 -4.23 -3.17 6.65
CA GLY A 133 -4.19 -4.58 7.02
C GLY A 133 -3.16 -4.83 8.11
N SER A 134 -3.50 -5.64 9.11
CA SER A 134 -2.62 -5.89 10.25
C SER A 134 -2.64 -7.33 10.75
N CYS A 135 -1.61 -7.70 11.52
CA CYS A 135 -1.47 -9.02 12.13
C CYS A 135 -2.46 -9.29 13.28
N ASP A 136 -3.28 -8.31 13.67
CA ASP A 136 -4.39 -8.52 14.62
C ASP A 136 -5.68 -9.02 13.93
N PHE A 137 -5.52 -9.48 12.68
CA PHE A 137 -6.55 -10.09 11.84
C PHE A 137 -7.62 -9.12 11.34
N LYS A 138 -7.33 -7.81 11.37
CA LYS A 138 -8.27 -6.77 10.93
C LYS A 138 -7.76 -5.97 9.75
N CYS A 139 -8.70 -5.63 8.88
CA CYS A 139 -8.57 -4.62 7.83
C CYS A 139 -9.37 -3.38 8.25
N ARG A 140 -8.72 -2.28 8.64
CA ARG A 140 -9.41 -1.09 9.16
C ARG A 140 -9.34 0.07 8.19
N LEU A 141 -10.34 0.95 8.24
CA LEU A 141 -10.25 2.28 7.66
C LEU A 141 -9.92 3.31 8.73
N PHE A 142 -9.00 4.21 8.39
CA PHE A 142 -8.59 5.35 9.19
C PHE A 142 -8.78 6.63 8.40
N SER A 143 -8.97 7.74 9.11
CA SER A 143 -8.77 9.07 8.53
C SER A 143 -7.32 9.47 8.70
N ALA A 144 -6.65 9.75 7.58
CA ALA A 144 -5.32 10.30 7.48
C ALA A 144 -5.34 11.81 7.20
N CYS A 145 -6.46 12.49 7.51
CA CYS A 145 -6.59 13.93 7.32
C CYS A 145 -5.64 14.72 8.23
N ILE A 146 -4.90 15.65 7.61
CA ILE A 146 -3.99 16.61 8.22
C ILE A 146 -4.54 18.00 7.94
N LYS A 147 -4.89 18.75 8.99
CA LYS A 147 -5.63 20.02 8.86
C LYS A 147 -4.83 21.10 8.13
N GLU A 148 -3.52 20.96 8.19
CA GLU A 148 -2.52 21.89 7.68
C GLU A 148 -2.29 21.73 6.18
N VAL A 149 -2.59 20.56 5.61
CA VAL A 149 -2.29 20.22 4.21
C VAL A 149 -3.51 19.73 3.43
N ASP A 150 -4.61 19.40 4.12
CA ASP A 150 -5.87 19.02 3.49
C ASP A 150 -6.87 20.18 3.58
N ASP A 151 -7.39 20.60 2.43
CA ASP A 151 -8.40 21.64 2.34
C ASP A 151 -9.69 21.19 3.03
N ARG A 152 -10.20 22.01 3.96
CA ARG A 152 -11.42 21.70 4.73
C ARG A 152 -12.69 21.65 3.87
N ASP A 153 -12.63 22.21 2.67
CA ASP A 153 -13.76 22.33 1.74
C ASP A 153 -13.88 21.16 0.77
N GLU A 154 -12.86 20.29 0.66
CA GLU A 154 -13.04 18.92 0.20
C GLU A 154 -13.74 18.12 1.32
N LYS A 155 -14.98 18.50 1.64
CA LYS A 155 -15.90 17.58 2.29
C LYS A 155 -15.90 16.31 1.42
N PRO A 156 -15.59 15.13 1.99
CA PRO A 156 -15.47 13.92 1.21
C PRO A 156 -16.81 13.72 0.48
N VAL A 157 -16.78 13.89 -0.84
CA VAL A 157 -17.95 13.73 -1.70
C VAL A 157 -18.54 12.36 -1.39
N SER A 158 -19.69 12.39 -0.72
CA SER A 158 -20.42 11.26 -0.16
C SER A 158 -19.60 10.28 0.70
N MET A 159 -19.74 10.39 2.02
CA MET A 159 -19.39 9.37 3.02
C MET A 159 -20.10 8.04 2.76
N HIS A 160 -19.70 7.26 1.75
CA HIS A 160 -20.19 5.88 1.65
C HIS A 160 -19.59 5.01 2.78
N TRP A 161 -18.41 5.36 3.31
CA TRP A 161 -17.70 4.54 4.29
C TRP A 161 -18.04 4.82 5.77
N GLY A 162 -18.94 5.77 6.08
CA GLY A 162 -19.38 6.10 7.45
C GLY A 162 -18.27 6.62 8.39
N SER A 163 -18.64 7.20 9.54
CA SER A 163 -17.65 7.78 10.48
C SER A 163 -16.98 6.77 11.42
N LYS A 164 -17.52 5.55 11.52
CA LYS A 164 -17.03 4.48 12.40
C LYS A 164 -17.33 3.12 11.80
N MET A 165 -16.44 2.61 10.96
CA MET A 165 -16.57 1.24 10.47
C MET A 165 -15.25 0.48 10.70
N PRO A 166 -15.15 -0.33 11.77
CA PRO A 166 -14.11 -1.32 11.86
C PRO A 166 -14.45 -2.45 10.88
N PHE A 167 -14.01 -2.31 9.64
CA PHE A 167 -14.03 -3.45 8.71
C PHE A 167 -13.13 -4.57 9.24
N GLY A 168 -13.37 -5.81 8.83
CA GLY A 168 -12.52 -6.94 9.22
C GLY A 168 -12.91 -7.69 10.50
N GLN A 169 -14.15 -7.64 10.97
CA GLN A 169 -14.72 -8.90 11.48
C GLN A 169 -15.06 -9.75 10.25
N GLY A 170 -14.04 -10.42 9.69
CA GLY A 170 -14.28 -11.64 8.93
C GLY A 170 -15.20 -12.52 9.79
N GLY A 171 -16.36 -12.85 9.25
CA GLY A 171 -17.36 -13.64 9.96
C GLY A 171 -16.75 -14.91 10.57
N SER A 172 -17.27 -15.30 11.72
CA SER A 172 -17.09 -16.59 12.38
C SER A 172 -15.65 -17.15 12.43
N GLY A 173 -14.92 -16.79 13.49
CA GLY A 173 -14.01 -17.71 14.17
C GLY A 173 -12.64 -18.03 13.54
N THR A 174 -12.36 -17.69 12.28
CA THR A 174 -11.07 -18.03 11.65
C THR A 174 -10.27 -16.77 11.31
N GLY A 175 -9.46 -16.33 12.28
CA GLY A 175 -8.49 -15.24 12.13
C GLY A 175 -7.43 -15.54 11.05
N GLY A 176 -6.75 -14.49 10.59
CA GLY A 176 -5.64 -14.58 9.65
C GLY A 176 -5.04 -13.20 9.41
N TRP A 177 -3.71 -13.10 9.32
CA TRP A 177 -3.05 -11.83 9.08
C TRP A 177 -3.52 -11.24 7.76
N VAL A 178 -3.85 -9.94 7.75
CA VAL A 178 -4.28 -9.25 6.53
C VAL A 178 -3.04 -8.80 5.77
N HIS A 179 -2.73 -9.50 4.69
CA HIS A 179 -1.48 -9.32 3.94
C HIS A 179 -1.52 -8.16 2.96
N ARG A 180 -2.68 -7.92 2.34
CA ARG A 180 -2.90 -6.83 1.38
C ARG A 180 -4.30 -6.27 1.52
N VAL A 181 -4.42 -4.97 1.28
CA VAL A 181 -5.65 -4.20 1.18
C VAL A 181 -5.60 -3.40 -0.12
N SER A 182 -6.75 -3.17 -0.76
CA SER A 182 -6.83 -2.39 -2.00
C SER A 182 -8.22 -1.78 -2.17
N PHE A 183 -8.28 -0.47 -2.32
CA PHE A 183 -9.45 0.28 -2.74
C PHE A 183 -9.72 0.10 -4.23
N SER A 184 -11.00 0.27 -4.61
CA SER A 184 -11.37 0.48 -6.00
C SER A 184 -10.95 1.85 -6.51
N ALA A 185 -10.87 1.99 -7.83
CA ALA A 185 -10.51 3.25 -8.48
C ALA A 185 -11.46 4.41 -8.10
N SER A 186 -12.75 4.11 -7.92
CA SER A 186 -13.75 5.05 -7.37
C SER A 186 -13.70 5.19 -5.85
N GLY A 187 -12.97 4.31 -5.15
CA GLY A 187 -12.89 4.28 -3.70
C GLY A 187 -14.10 3.67 -3.00
N SER A 188 -15.18 3.35 -3.71
CA SER A 188 -16.43 2.80 -3.18
C SER A 188 -16.33 1.38 -2.62
N ARG A 189 -15.28 0.63 -2.96
CA ARG A 189 -15.05 -0.75 -2.51
C ARG A 189 -13.66 -0.91 -1.93
N LEU A 190 -13.55 -1.79 -0.94
CA LEU A 190 -12.29 -2.17 -0.32
C LEU A 190 -12.18 -3.69 -0.32
N ALA A 191 -11.10 -4.21 -0.89
CA ALA A 191 -10.79 -5.63 -0.87
C ALA A 191 -9.57 -5.92 0.00
N TRP A 192 -9.53 -7.07 0.65
CA TRP A 192 -8.36 -7.54 1.37
C TRP A 192 -8.22 -9.05 1.34
N VAL A 193 -6.99 -9.52 1.55
CA VAL A 193 -6.63 -10.94 1.63
C VAL A 193 -6.07 -11.25 2.99
N SER A 194 -6.48 -12.39 3.51
CA SER A 194 -6.08 -12.87 4.81
C SER A 194 -5.39 -14.23 4.69
N HIS A 195 -4.46 -14.48 5.61
CA HIS A 195 -3.64 -15.70 5.64
C HIS A 195 -4.45 -17.01 5.82
N ASN A 196 -5.71 -16.92 6.20
CA ASN A 196 -6.66 -18.05 6.31
C ASN A 196 -7.25 -18.47 4.94
N SER A 197 -6.61 -18.08 3.84
CA SER A 197 -7.06 -18.32 2.47
C SER A 197 -8.44 -17.70 2.18
N THR A 198 -8.71 -16.51 2.72
CA THR A 198 -9.93 -15.76 2.39
C THR A 198 -9.61 -14.47 1.65
N VAL A 199 -10.43 -14.18 0.65
CA VAL A 199 -10.54 -12.88 0.01
C VAL A 199 -11.83 -12.24 0.48
N SER A 200 -11.76 -11.01 0.95
CA SER A 200 -12.91 -10.26 1.43
C SER A 200 -13.07 -8.97 0.63
N VAL A 201 -14.32 -8.57 0.42
CA VAL A 201 -14.67 -7.30 -0.23
C VAL A 201 -15.77 -6.63 0.61
N ALA A 202 -15.59 -5.36 0.91
CA ALA A 202 -16.62 -4.50 1.47
C ALA A 202 -17.04 -3.47 0.40
N ASP A 203 -18.34 -3.21 0.33
CA ASP A 203 -18.92 -2.16 -0.48
C ASP A 203 -19.54 -1.11 0.44
N ALA A 204 -19.10 0.13 0.25
CA ALA A 204 -19.48 1.26 1.07
C ALA A 204 -20.99 1.55 0.98
N SER A 205 -21.60 1.36 -0.19
CA SER A 205 -23.03 1.63 -0.42
C SER A 205 -23.95 0.59 0.23
N LYS A 206 -23.46 -0.64 0.42
CA LYS A 206 -24.26 -1.77 0.88
C LYS A 206 -24.09 -2.10 2.36
N SER A 207 -23.14 -1.45 3.05
CA SER A 207 -22.72 -1.76 4.42
C SER A 207 -22.48 -3.26 4.69
N VAL A 208 -22.22 -4.04 3.64
CA VAL A 208 -22.07 -5.49 3.66
C VAL A 208 -20.64 -5.85 3.29
N GLN A 209 -20.09 -6.79 4.04
CA GLN A 209 -18.83 -7.44 3.74
C GLN A 209 -19.12 -8.85 3.24
N VAL A 210 -18.54 -9.23 2.11
CA VAL A 210 -18.56 -10.59 1.59
C VAL A 210 -17.16 -11.18 1.72
N SER A 211 -17.05 -12.44 2.11
CA SER A 211 -15.77 -13.15 2.23
C SER A 211 -15.87 -14.50 1.56
N HIS A 212 -14.92 -14.80 0.68
CA HIS A 212 -14.84 -16.05 -0.07
C HIS A 212 -13.55 -16.78 0.28
N ARG A 213 -13.67 -18.07 0.57
CA ARG A 213 -12.49 -18.94 0.75
C ARG A 213 -11.94 -19.34 -0.62
N VAL A 214 -10.64 -19.18 -0.80
CA VAL A 214 -9.93 -19.58 -2.01
C VAL A 214 -9.21 -20.91 -1.72
N PRO A 215 -9.49 -22.01 -2.45
CA PRO A 215 -8.92 -23.33 -2.16
C PRO A 215 -7.40 -23.46 -2.33
N ALA A 216 -6.69 -22.43 -2.79
CA ALA A 216 -5.26 -22.47 -3.07
C ALA A 216 -4.49 -21.49 -2.16
N ALA A 217 -3.49 -22.03 -1.45
CA ALA A 217 -2.37 -21.46 -0.65
C ALA A 217 -2.45 -20.01 -0.10
N PRO A 218 -1.95 -19.76 1.13
CA PRO A 218 -2.19 -18.54 1.91
C PRO A 218 -1.49 -17.26 1.41
N GLU A 219 -0.70 -17.31 0.34
CA GLU A 219 0.00 -16.16 -0.24
C GLU A 219 -0.75 -15.62 -1.47
N CYS A 220 -1.88 -14.97 -1.20
CA CYS A 220 -2.63 -14.24 -2.22
C CYS A 220 -2.11 -12.80 -2.31
N PHE A 221 -1.68 -12.36 -3.48
CA PHE A 221 -1.53 -10.95 -3.81
C PHE A 221 -2.85 -10.43 -4.37
N ILE A 222 -3.41 -9.36 -3.81
CA ILE A 222 -4.51 -8.62 -4.45
C ILE A 222 -3.91 -7.51 -5.32
N CYS A 223 -4.38 -7.43 -6.56
CA CYS A 223 -4.33 -6.21 -7.36
C CYS A 223 -5.71 -6.03 -8.01
N GLN A 224 -6.43 -4.97 -7.66
CA GLN A 224 -7.61 -4.59 -8.45
C GLN A 224 -7.15 -4.06 -9.79
N ARG A 225 -7.58 -4.70 -10.88
CA ARG A 225 -7.17 -4.34 -12.25
C ARG A 225 -8.16 -3.35 -12.88
N THR A 226 -9.42 -3.40 -12.46
CA THR A 226 -10.51 -2.46 -12.81
C THR A 226 -11.56 -2.47 -11.69
N GLU A 227 -12.60 -1.61 -11.79
CA GLU A 227 -13.73 -1.57 -10.86
C GLU A 227 -14.50 -2.90 -10.70
N TRP A 228 -14.28 -3.85 -11.61
CA TRP A 228 -15.00 -5.12 -11.71
C TRP A 228 -14.11 -6.36 -11.55
N TRP A 229 -12.79 -6.20 -11.57
CA TRP A 229 -11.85 -7.33 -11.55
C TRP A 229 -10.87 -7.24 -10.39
N LEU A 230 -11.01 -8.19 -9.46
CA LEU A 230 -10.01 -8.47 -8.44
C LEU A 230 -9.09 -9.59 -8.96
N LEU A 231 -7.81 -9.30 -9.14
CA LEU A 231 -6.83 -10.34 -9.41
C LEU A 231 -6.23 -10.78 -8.06
N ALA A 232 -6.57 -11.98 -7.61
CA ALA A 232 -5.87 -12.68 -6.54
C ALA A 232 -4.87 -13.64 -7.18
N MET A 233 -3.57 -13.32 -7.12
CA MET A 233 -2.52 -14.21 -7.63
C MET A 233 -1.93 -15.00 -6.48
N THR A 234 -1.89 -16.32 -6.62
CA THR A 234 -1.19 -17.22 -5.70
C THR A 234 0.27 -17.35 -6.13
N ALA A 235 1.21 -17.13 -5.21
CA ALA A 235 2.59 -17.56 -5.40
C ALA A 235 2.64 -19.07 -5.15
N ALA A 236 2.66 -19.89 -6.20
CA ALA A 236 3.01 -21.29 -6.06
C ALA A 236 4.52 -21.36 -5.82
N GLN A 237 4.95 -21.62 -4.57
CA GLN A 237 6.27 -22.19 -4.34
C GLN A 237 6.30 -23.57 -4.99
N ARG A 238 6.77 -23.66 -6.23
CA ARG A 238 7.23 -24.93 -6.77
C ARG A 238 8.50 -25.28 -6.01
N SER A 239 8.42 -26.19 -5.04
CA SER A 239 9.62 -26.85 -4.53
C SER A 239 10.23 -27.61 -5.70
N PHE A 240 11.40 -27.17 -6.16
CA PHE A 240 12.26 -28.07 -6.92
C PHE A 240 12.79 -29.10 -5.93
N ARG A 241 12.30 -30.33 -6.03
CA ARG A 241 13.04 -31.52 -5.58
C ARG A 241 14.01 -31.92 -6.68
#